data_AF-A0A2V2CVN8-F1
#
_entry.id   AF-A0A2V2CVN8-F1
#
_cell.length_a   1.000
_cell.length_b   1.000
_cell.length_c   1.000
_cell.angle_alpha   90.00
_cell.angle_beta   90.00
_cell.angle_gamma   90.00
#
_symmetry.space_group_name_H-M   'P 1'
#
loop_
_entity.id
_entity.type
_entity.pdbx_description
1 polymer ?
#
loop_
_entity_poly.entity_id
_entity_poly.type
_entity_poly.pdbx_seq_one_letter_code
_entity_poly.pdbx_strand_id
1 'polypeptide(L)'
;MNVNGNDSGEVVENNGNEGGAVSETKEVSFDDFLNDPEHRAEFDRRVQKSIKTAIANEQKKWQNITDDKVSEAEKMAQMNKEEKAEYRAAQLEKELAELKRQNAITAMRSEARKMLDEQGINLPDDLIQNIVAEDADTTKTNVEAFAKAYKEAVQAAVKEALKGNTPQASRSDTKGITKEQILAVKDRSERQKLMAEHPELFARR
;
A
#
# COMPACT_ATOMS: atom_id res chain seq x y z
N MET A 1 6.90 15.07 53.99
CA MET A 1 7.96 16.01 54.39
C MET A 1 7.93 17.21 53.46
N ASN A 2 7.61 18.36 54.03
CA ASN A 2 7.73 19.69 53.41
C ASN A 2 9.19 20.13 53.53
N VAL A 3 9.84 20.56 52.45
CA VAL A 3 11.15 21.22 52.54
C VAL A 3 11.18 22.38 51.54
N ASN A 4 10.82 23.56 52.05
CA ASN A 4 11.18 24.86 51.49
C ASN A 4 12.70 25.02 51.60
N GLY A 5 13.37 25.21 50.47
CA GLY A 5 14.76 25.65 50.39
C GLY A 5 14.80 27.12 49.96
N ASN A 6 14.85 27.99 50.95
CA ASN A 6 15.03 29.44 50.87
C ASN A 6 16.48 29.74 50.44
N ASP A 7 16.68 30.31 49.25
CA ASP A 7 17.98 30.83 48.81
C ASP A 7 18.00 32.35 48.99
N SER A 8 18.94 32.82 49.79
CA SER A 8 19.05 34.20 50.26
C SER A 8 20.52 34.62 50.22
N GLY A 9 20.79 35.77 49.60
CA GLY A 9 22.09 36.44 49.56
C GLY A 9 22.39 36.88 48.12
N GLU A 10 22.47 38.15 47.77
CA GLU A 10 23.25 39.19 48.45
C GLU A 10 22.69 40.56 48.04
N VAL A 11 22.15 41.32 48.99
CA VAL A 11 21.76 42.73 48.79
C VAL A 11 22.89 43.58 49.33
N VAL A 12 23.58 44.28 48.42
CA VAL A 12 24.62 45.24 48.77
C VAL A 12 23.94 46.46 49.43
N GLU A 13 24.19 46.64 50.72
CA GLU A 13 23.84 47.86 51.44
C GLU A 13 24.66 49.04 50.88
N ASN A 14 23.98 50.08 50.40
CA ASN A 14 24.61 51.38 50.23
C ASN A 14 23.75 52.41 50.98
N ASN A 15 24.23 52.75 52.18
CA ASN A 15 23.58 53.67 53.09
C ASN A 15 24.07 55.09 52.80
N GLY A 16 23.32 55.81 51.96
CA GLY A 16 23.54 57.22 51.65
C GLY A 16 22.26 58.01 51.95
N ASN A 17 22.12 58.45 53.20
CA ASN A 17 21.06 59.34 53.64
C ASN A 17 21.34 60.77 53.15
N GLU A 18 20.59 61.24 52.15
CA GLU A 18 20.30 62.66 51.96
C GLU A 18 18.83 62.83 51.55
N GLY A 19 18.13 63.68 52.30
CA GLY A 19 16.69 63.84 52.24
C GLY A 19 16.18 64.43 50.93
N GLY A 20 15.05 63.92 50.47
CA GLY A 20 14.29 64.47 49.36
C GLY A 20 12.96 63.76 49.22
N ALA A 21 11.89 64.49 49.53
CA ALA A 21 10.47 64.24 49.25
C ALA A 21 10.00 62.78 49.11
N VAL A 22 9.12 62.34 50.01
CA VAL A 22 8.15 61.29 49.72
C VAL A 22 7.32 61.76 48.52
N SER A 23 7.74 61.37 47.33
CA SER A 23 6.94 61.41 46.12
C SER A 23 5.82 60.41 46.33
N GLU A 24 4.58 60.89 46.51
CA GLU A 24 3.40 60.08 46.25
C GLU A 24 3.56 59.45 44.86
N THR A 25 3.96 58.18 44.79
CA THR A 25 3.82 57.38 43.58
C THR A 25 2.32 57.18 43.39
N LYS A 26 1.70 58.14 42.71
CA LYS A 26 0.32 58.04 42.26
C LYS A 26 0.23 56.75 41.43
N GLU A 27 -0.45 55.73 41.93
CA GLU A 27 -0.70 54.51 41.17
C GLU A 27 -1.43 54.90 39.89
N VAL A 28 -0.72 54.83 38.77
CA VAL A 28 -1.27 55.14 37.45
C VAL A 28 -1.96 53.87 36.96
N SER A 29 -3.26 53.95 36.65
CA SER A 29 -3.99 52.79 36.13
C SER A 29 -3.43 52.39 34.76
N PHE A 30 -3.58 51.11 34.38
CA PHE A 30 -3.12 50.63 33.07
C PHE A 30 -3.79 51.39 31.91
N ASP A 31 -5.06 51.75 32.06
CA ASP A 31 -5.79 52.56 31.09
C ASP A 31 -5.23 54.00 31.02
N ASP A 32 -4.88 54.60 32.16
CA ASP A 32 -4.22 55.91 32.21
C ASP A 32 -2.81 55.87 31.58
N PHE A 33 -2.08 54.76 31.76
CA PHE A 33 -0.79 54.54 31.11
C PHE A 33 -0.93 54.39 29.58
N LEU A 34 -1.98 53.72 29.10
CA LEU A 34 -2.24 53.58 27.67
C LEU A 34 -2.87 54.83 27.02
N ASN A 35 -3.26 55.84 27.80
CA ASN A 35 -3.74 57.11 27.26
C ASN A 35 -2.64 57.89 26.53
N ASP A 36 -1.37 57.64 26.83
CA ASP A 36 -0.25 58.12 26.02
C ASP A 36 -0.19 57.38 24.65
N PRO A 37 -0.24 58.11 23.51
CA PRO A 37 -0.11 57.52 22.18
C PRO A 37 1.14 56.66 21.99
N GLU A 38 2.27 57.01 22.61
CA GLU A 38 3.53 56.26 22.50
C GLU A 38 3.45 54.92 23.24
N HIS A 39 2.86 54.92 24.44
CA HIS A 39 2.70 53.71 25.25
C HIS A 39 1.72 52.73 24.61
N ARG A 40 0.65 53.25 23.99
CA ARG A 40 -0.29 52.45 23.20
C ARG A 40 0.37 51.82 21.98
N ALA A 41 1.15 52.60 21.22
CA ALA A 41 1.86 52.09 20.05
C ALA A 41 2.85 50.97 20.42
N GLU A 42 3.60 51.12 21.52
CA GLU A 42 4.51 50.07 21.99
C GLU A 42 3.77 48.85 22.56
N PHE A 43 2.64 49.03 23.24
CA PHE A 43 1.78 47.93 23.67
C PHE A 43 1.24 47.13 22.48
N ASP A 44 0.63 47.81 21.51
CA ASP A 44 0.11 47.19 20.28
C ASP A 44 1.21 46.47 19.51
N ARG A 45 2.40 47.09 19.40
CA ARG A 45 3.57 46.48 18.78
C ARG A 45 3.98 45.17 19.49
N ARG A 46 4.00 45.17 20.82
CA ARG A 46 4.35 43.98 21.62
C ARG A 46 3.27 42.89 21.51
N VAL A 47 2.00 43.26 21.54
CA VAL A 47 0.86 42.34 21.35
C VAL A 47 0.90 41.72 19.95
N GLN A 48 1.10 42.53 18.90
CA GLN A 48 1.23 42.00 17.54
C GLN A 48 2.44 41.08 17.39
N LYS A 49 3.56 41.41 18.04
CA LYS A 49 4.76 40.56 18.03
C LYS A 49 4.52 39.24 18.75
N SER A 50 3.84 39.24 19.90
CA SER A 50 3.52 38.02 20.64
C SER A 50 2.55 37.14 19.86
N ILE A 51 1.51 37.73 19.25
CA ILE A 51 0.57 37.02 18.38
C ILE A 51 1.29 36.37 17.19
N LYS A 52 2.13 37.13 16.46
CA LYS A 52 2.90 36.59 15.34
C LYS A 52 3.82 35.45 15.76
N THR A 53 4.45 35.56 16.94
CA THR A 53 5.33 34.52 17.49
C THR A 53 4.53 33.28 17.86
N ALA A 54 3.37 33.44 18.50
CA ALA A 54 2.48 32.33 18.84
C ALA A 54 1.99 31.60 17.59
N ILE A 55 1.54 32.34 16.57
CA ILE A 55 1.12 31.77 15.29
C ILE A 55 2.28 31.02 14.61
N ALA A 56 3.48 31.60 14.57
CA ALA A 56 4.64 30.95 13.96
C ALA A 56 5.04 29.66 14.70
N ASN A 57 4.99 29.67 16.04
CA ASN A 57 5.27 28.48 16.84
C ASN A 57 4.22 27.39 16.61
N GLU A 58 2.94 27.75 16.56
CA GLU A 58 1.85 26.80 16.31
C GLU A 58 1.93 26.23 14.89
N GLN A 59 2.22 27.06 13.88
CA GLN A 59 2.47 26.60 12.51
C GLN A 59 3.63 25.61 12.44
N LYS A 60 4.73 25.88 13.15
CA LYS A 60 5.88 24.97 13.22
C LYS A 60 5.51 23.65 13.90
N LYS A 61 4.77 23.71 15.00
CA LYS A 61 4.26 22.52 15.72
C LYS A 61 3.38 21.67 14.80
N TRP A 62 2.44 22.31 14.10
CA TRP A 62 1.57 21.64 13.12
C TRP A 62 2.37 20.97 12.02
N GLN A 63 3.29 21.70 11.37
CA GLN A 63 4.15 21.15 10.33
C GLN A 63 4.89 19.91 10.83
N ASN A 64 5.51 19.98 12.00
CA ASN A 64 6.27 18.86 12.56
C ASN A 64 5.39 17.64 12.92
N ILE A 65 4.18 17.86 13.45
CA ILE A 65 3.27 16.77 13.80
C ILE A 65 2.72 16.09 12.52
N THR A 66 2.51 16.86 11.46
CA THR A 66 2.02 16.34 10.17
C THR A 66 3.12 15.81 9.23
N ASP A 67 4.39 16.14 9.46
CA ASP A 67 5.50 15.67 8.64
C ASP A 67 5.83 14.21 8.95
N ASP A 68 5.77 13.34 7.95
CA ASP A 68 6.07 11.91 8.07
C ASP A 68 7.55 11.62 8.35
N LYS A 69 8.44 12.62 8.18
CA LYS A 69 9.88 12.48 8.45
C LYS A 69 10.25 12.75 9.90
N VAL A 70 9.36 13.36 10.67
CA VAL A 70 9.59 13.65 12.09
C VAL A 70 9.29 12.39 12.91
N SER A 71 10.21 12.04 13.81
CA SER A 71 10.05 10.84 14.62
C SER A 71 8.83 10.93 15.54
N GLU A 72 8.23 9.79 15.87
CA GLU A 72 7.11 9.76 16.82
C GLU A 72 7.49 10.37 18.17
N ALA A 73 8.72 10.18 18.64
CA ALA A 73 9.20 10.80 19.88
C ALA A 73 9.20 12.33 19.80
N GLU A 74 9.60 12.92 18.68
CA GLU A 74 9.58 14.38 18.47
C GLU A 74 8.17 14.93 18.28
N LYS A 75 7.27 14.17 17.64
CA LYS A 75 5.84 14.52 17.59
C LYS A 75 5.24 14.52 18.99
N MET A 76 5.53 13.47 19.78
CA MET A 76 5.10 13.37 21.17
C MET A 76 5.73 14.46 22.04
N ALA A 77 6.99 14.84 21.86
CA ALA A 77 7.61 15.91 22.64
C ALA A 77 6.89 17.27 22.47
N GLN A 78 6.35 17.54 21.28
CA GLN A 78 5.65 18.78 20.96
C GLN A 78 4.19 18.79 21.41
N MET A 79 3.60 17.62 21.69
CA MET A 79 2.23 17.50 22.16
C MET A 79 2.09 17.77 23.66
N ASN A 80 0.98 18.40 24.04
CA ASN A 80 0.57 18.55 25.43
C ASN A 80 0.00 17.22 25.98
N LYS A 81 -0.39 17.20 27.26
CA LYS A 81 -0.86 15.95 27.92
C LYS A 81 -2.15 15.40 27.30
N GLU A 82 -3.06 16.27 26.88
CA GLU A 82 -4.35 15.92 26.28
C GLU A 82 -4.15 15.41 24.84
N GLU A 83 -3.39 16.14 24.02
CA GLU A 83 -3.01 15.73 22.66
C GLU A 83 -2.29 14.38 22.65
N LYS A 84 -1.42 14.10 23.63
CA LYS A 84 -0.80 12.79 23.81
C LYS A 84 -1.79 11.68 24.16
N ALA A 85 -2.85 12.00 24.91
CA ALA A 85 -3.88 11.04 25.27
C ALA A 85 -4.74 10.71 24.04
N GLU A 86 -5.16 11.74 23.30
CA GLU A 86 -5.89 11.60 22.04
C GLU A 86 -5.09 10.83 21.00
N TYR A 87 -3.80 11.15 20.82
CA TYR A 87 -2.93 10.42 19.89
C TYR A 87 -2.85 8.93 20.21
N ARG A 88 -2.68 8.58 21.50
CA ARG A 88 -2.67 7.17 21.92
C ARG A 88 -4.04 6.51 21.71
N ALA A 89 -5.13 7.21 22.01
CA ALA A 89 -6.47 6.70 21.77
C ALA A 89 -6.70 6.43 20.28
N ALA A 90 -6.34 7.38 19.41
CA ALA A 90 -6.45 7.23 17.95
C ALA A 90 -5.60 6.05 17.42
N GLN A 91 -4.39 5.85 17.96
CA GLN A 91 -3.57 4.71 17.58
C GLN A 91 -4.18 3.38 18.03
N LEU A 92 -4.71 3.31 19.26
CA LEU A 92 -5.42 2.12 19.75
C LEU A 92 -6.70 1.85 18.96
N GLU A 93 -7.45 2.88 18.59
CA GLU A 93 -8.65 2.75 17.74
C GLU A 93 -8.28 2.22 16.35
N LYS A 94 -7.19 2.73 15.76
CA LYS A 94 -6.68 2.24 14.47
C LYS A 94 -6.24 0.79 14.55
N GLU A 95 -5.51 0.41 15.59
CA GLU A 95 -5.08 -0.97 15.82
C GLU A 95 -6.28 -1.89 16.03
N LEU A 96 -7.28 -1.47 16.83
CA LEU A 96 -8.53 -2.20 17.00
C LEU A 96 -9.31 -2.36 15.69
N ALA A 97 -9.37 -1.32 14.87
CA ALA A 97 -10.02 -1.38 13.57
C ALA A 97 -9.31 -2.37 12.64
N GLU A 98 -7.97 -2.32 12.56
CA GLU A 98 -7.20 -3.25 11.74
C GLU A 98 -7.31 -4.69 12.25
N LEU A 99 -7.28 -4.93 13.57
CA LEU A 99 -7.50 -6.26 14.13
C LEU A 99 -8.90 -6.79 13.81
N LYS A 100 -9.95 -5.96 13.91
CA LYS A 100 -11.31 -6.34 13.51
C LYS A 100 -11.37 -6.68 12.02
N ARG A 101 -10.70 -5.89 11.18
CA ARG A 101 -10.58 -6.11 9.73
C ARG A 101 -9.90 -7.45 9.43
N GLN A 102 -8.78 -7.74 10.07
CA GLN A 102 -8.05 -9.00 9.91
C GLN A 102 -8.86 -10.21 10.38
N ASN A 103 -9.61 -10.07 11.48
CA ASN A 103 -10.51 -11.12 11.95
C ASN A 103 -11.64 -11.40 10.96
N ALA A 104 -12.25 -10.34 10.40
CA ALA A 104 -13.28 -10.48 9.37
C ALA A 104 -12.74 -11.19 8.13
N ILE A 105 -11.58 -10.74 7.61
CA ILE A 105 -10.91 -11.38 6.47
C ILE A 105 -10.58 -12.84 6.77
N THR A 106 -10.09 -13.17 7.96
CA THR A 106 -9.76 -14.55 8.35
C THR A 106 -10.99 -15.45 8.36
N ALA A 107 -12.11 -14.98 8.90
CA ALA A 107 -13.37 -15.71 8.87
C ALA A 107 -13.84 -15.92 7.43
N MET A 108 -13.78 -14.87 6.60
CA MET A 108 -14.19 -14.95 5.19
C MET A 108 -13.27 -15.84 4.35
N ARG A 109 -11.96 -15.93 4.68
CA ARG A 109 -11.02 -16.89 4.06
C ARG A 109 -11.44 -18.33 4.30
N SER A 110 -11.83 -18.66 5.54
CA SER A 110 -12.29 -20.00 5.85
C SER A 110 -13.56 -20.35 5.06
N GLU A 111 -14.45 -19.39 4.86
CA GLU A 111 -15.70 -19.63 4.13
C GLU A 111 -15.47 -19.71 2.62
N ALA A 112 -14.65 -18.83 2.06
CA ALA A 112 -14.22 -18.88 0.67
C ALA A 112 -13.55 -20.21 0.33
N ARG A 113 -12.70 -20.72 1.24
CA ARG A 113 -12.09 -22.05 1.10
C ARG A 113 -13.14 -23.15 0.97
N LYS A 114 -14.13 -23.19 1.87
CA LYS A 114 -15.21 -24.20 1.80
C LYS A 114 -15.98 -24.10 0.48
N MET A 115 -16.36 -22.90 0.05
CA MET A 115 -17.06 -22.69 -1.21
C MET A 115 -16.24 -23.16 -2.42
N LEU A 116 -14.93 -22.94 -2.42
CA LEU A 116 -14.03 -23.44 -3.46
C LEU A 116 -13.88 -24.97 -3.41
N ASP A 117 -13.77 -25.55 -2.22
CA ASP A 117 -13.70 -27.01 -2.02
C ASP A 117 -14.99 -27.70 -2.51
N GLU A 118 -16.16 -27.13 -2.24
CA GLU A 118 -17.46 -27.59 -2.77
C GLU A 118 -17.50 -27.57 -4.31
N GLN A 119 -16.78 -26.62 -4.92
CA GLN A 119 -16.62 -26.52 -6.36
C GLN A 119 -15.51 -27.43 -6.92
N GLY A 120 -14.81 -28.19 -6.07
CA GLY A 120 -13.71 -29.07 -6.42
C GLY A 120 -12.40 -28.34 -6.72
N ILE A 121 -12.22 -27.13 -6.20
CA ILE A 121 -11.05 -26.28 -6.43
C ILE A 121 -10.29 -26.12 -5.11
N ASN A 122 -9.08 -26.66 -5.03
CA ASN A 122 -8.22 -26.49 -3.86
C ASN A 122 -7.13 -25.44 -4.15
N LEU A 123 -7.07 -24.39 -3.34
CA LEU A 123 -6.09 -23.30 -3.47
C LEU A 123 -5.25 -23.14 -2.20
N PRO A 124 -3.98 -22.72 -2.31
CA PRO A 124 -3.19 -22.25 -1.18
C PRO A 124 -3.76 -20.94 -0.60
N ASP A 125 -3.54 -20.71 0.70
CA ASP A 125 -4.05 -19.53 1.42
C ASP A 125 -3.63 -18.20 0.81
N ASP A 126 -2.41 -18.15 0.28
CA ASP A 126 -1.84 -16.96 -0.38
C ASP A 126 -2.62 -16.53 -1.63
N LEU A 127 -3.39 -17.44 -2.24
CA LEU A 127 -4.28 -17.12 -3.37
C LEU A 127 -5.70 -16.82 -2.88
N ILE A 128 -6.17 -17.52 -1.84
CA ILE A 128 -7.50 -17.28 -1.25
C ILE A 128 -7.60 -15.85 -0.70
N GLN A 129 -6.53 -15.31 -0.11
CA GLN A 129 -6.53 -13.93 0.39
C GLN A 129 -6.83 -12.88 -0.68
N ASN A 130 -6.55 -13.15 -1.95
CA ASN A 130 -6.77 -12.21 -3.05
C ASN A 130 -8.22 -12.22 -3.56
N ILE A 131 -9.00 -13.22 -3.16
CA ILE A 131 -10.40 -13.42 -3.57
C ILE A 131 -11.35 -12.91 -2.48
N VAL A 132 -10.88 -12.86 -1.23
CA VAL A 132 -11.68 -12.55 -0.05
C VAL A 132 -11.78 -11.05 0.20
N ALA A 133 -12.98 -10.58 0.51
CA ALA A 133 -13.27 -9.23 0.96
C ALA A 133 -13.58 -9.19 2.47
N GLU A 134 -13.82 -7.99 3.01
CA GLU A 134 -14.20 -7.82 4.42
C GLU A 134 -15.65 -8.28 4.68
N ASP A 135 -16.51 -8.27 3.65
CA ASP A 135 -17.90 -8.69 3.71
C ASP A 135 -18.16 -10.02 2.98
N ALA A 136 -19.23 -10.69 3.42
CA ALA A 136 -19.58 -12.03 2.94
C ALA A 136 -20.11 -12.03 1.50
N ASP A 137 -20.92 -11.05 1.13
CA ASP A 137 -21.57 -11.00 -0.19
C ASP A 137 -20.54 -10.79 -1.31
N THR A 138 -19.59 -9.87 -1.10
CA THR A 138 -18.50 -9.63 -2.03
C THR A 138 -17.55 -10.83 -2.09
N THR A 139 -17.22 -11.43 -0.94
CA THR A 139 -16.40 -12.66 -0.91
C THR A 139 -17.04 -13.78 -1.72
N LYS A 140 -18.34 -14.03 -1.54
CA LYS A 140 -19.08 -15.04 -2.31
C LYS A 140 -19.06 -14.74 -3.80
N THR A 141 -19.36 -13.50 -4.19
CA THR A 141 -19.35 -13.08 -5.59
C THR A 141 -17.99 -13.30 -6.24
N ASN A 142 -16.91 -12.94 -5.54
CA ASN A 142 -15.54 -13.13 -6.01
C ASN A 142 -15.19 -14.61 -6.17
N VAL A 143 -15.58 -15.45 -5.20
CA VAL A 143 -15.34 -16.90 -5.24
C VAL A 143 -16.08 -17.55 -6.41
N GLU A 144 -17.35 -17.20 -6.63
CA GLU A 144 -18.14 -17.72 -7.75
C GLU A 144 -17.55 -17.30 -9.10
N ALA A 145 -17.16 -16.04 -9.24
CA ALA A 145 -16.53 -15.52 -10.44
C ALA A 145 -15.18 -16.21 -10.72
N PHE A 146 -14.36 -16.37 -9.69
CA PHE A 146 -13.08 -17.08 -9.79
C PHE A 146 -13.29 -18.55 -10.19
N ALA A 147 -14.19 -19.26 -9.52
CA ALA A 147 -14.44 -20.67 -9.76
C ALA A 147 -14.90 -20.93 -11.20
N LYS A 148 -15.76 -20.06 -11.73
CA LYS A 148 -16.19 -20.11 -13.14
C LYS A 148 -15.01 -19.92 -14.09
N ALA A 149 -14.26 -18.82 -13.93
CA ALA A 149 -13.13 -18.50 -14.79
C ALA A 149 -12.04 -19.59 -14.77
N TYR A 150 -11.76 -20.15 -13.58
CA TYR A 150 -10.81 -21.24 -13.41
C TYR A 150 -11.24 -22.50 -14.18
N LYS A 151 -12.50 -22.94 -14.02
CA LYS A 151 -13.03 -24.12 -14.72
C LYS A 151 -13.01 -23.92 -16.24
N GLU A 152 -13.38 -22.75 -16.74
CA GLU A 152 -13.32 -22.43 -18.17
C GLU A 152 -11.88 -22.48 -18.72
N ALA A 153 -10.93 -21.86 -18.02
CA ALA A 153 -9.52 -21.85 -18.40
C ALA A 153 -8.90 -23.25 -18.38
N VAL A 154 -9.17 -24.05 -17.34
CA VAL A 154 -8.70 -25.43 -17.24
C VAL A 154 -9.31 -26.29 -18.35
N GLN A 155 -10.61 -26.16 -18.62
CA GLN A 155 -11.25 -26.88 -19.72
C GLN A 155 -10.66 -26.50 -21.08
N ALA A 156 -10.38 -25.22 -21.31
CA ALA A 156 -9.74 -24.77 -22.55
C ALA A 156 -8.33 -25.35 -22.70
N ALA A 157 -7.52 -25.30 -21.64
CA ALA A 157 -6.18 -25.88 -21.61
C ALA A 157 -6.19 -27.40 -21.81
N VAL A 158 -7.13 -28.12 -21.19
CA VAL A 158 -7.29 -29.57 -21.37
C VAL A 158 -7.74 -29.89 -22.80
N LYS A 159 -8.69 -29.15 -23.37
CA LYS A 159 -9.09 -29.32 -24.78
C LYS A 159 -7.90 -29.11 -25.71
N GLU A 160 -7.07 -28.10 -25.47
CA GLU A 160 -5.88 -27.84 -26.26
C GLU A 160 -4.84 -28.96 -26.12
N ALA A 161 -4.57 -29.42 -24.89
CA ALA A 161 -3.67 -30.54 -24.64
C ALA A 161 -4.16 -31.84 -25.28
N LEU A 162 -5.48 -32.10 -25.27
CA LEU A 162 -6.10 -33.30 -25.86
C LEU A 162 -6.18 -33.26 -27.39
N LYS A 163 -6.10 -32.08 -28.04
CA LYS A 163 -5.92 -32.03 -29.50
C LYS A 163 -4.67 -32.78 -29.93
N GLY A 164 -3.70 -32.94 -29.02
CA GLY A 164 -2.43 -33.61 -29.23
C GLY A 164 -1.55 -32.82 -30.20
N ASN A 165 -0.25 -33.11 -30.19
CA ASN A 165 0.56 -32.73 -31.35
C ASN A 165 -0.01 -33.52 -32.53
N THR A 166 -0.57 -32.80 -33.51
CA THR A 166 -0.81 -33.39 -34.83
C THR A 166 0.49 -34.09 -35.21
N PRO A 167 0.45 -35.38 -35.63
CA PRO A 167 1.63 -35.99 -36.18
C PRO A 167 2.11 -35.02 -37.25
N GLN A 168 3.35 -34.53 -37.12
CA GLN A 168 4.02 -34.01 -38.30
C GLN A 168 3.79 -35.12 -39.30
N ALA A 169 3.01 -34.84 -40.35
CA ALA A 169 3.00 -35.67 -41.51
C ALA A 169 4.46 -35.67 -41.93
N SER A 170 5.21 -36.68 -41.44
CA SER A 170 6.35 -37.18 -42.14
C SER A 170 5.80 -37.28 -43.54
N ARG A 171 6.36 -36.48 -44.44
CA ARG A 171 6.32 -36.78 -45.86
C ARG A 171 6.94 -38.17 -45.96
N SER A 172 6.12 -39.17 -45.68
CA SER A 172 6.32 -40.50 -46.13
C SER A 172 6.12 -40.35 -47.62
N ASP A 173 7.21 -40.09 -48.32
CA ASP A 173 7.37 -40.34 -49.75
C ASP A 173 7.25 -41.84 -50.02
N THR A 174 6.23 -42.49 -49.45
CA THR A 174 5.68 -43.77 -49.86
C THR A 174 4.63 -43.52 -50.94
N LYS A 175 4.92 -42.60 -51.86
CA LYS A 175 4.47 -42.82 -53.24
C LYS A 175 5.41 -43.89 -53.77
N GLY A 176 4.92 -45.13 -53.77
CA GLY A 176 5.56 -46.19 -54.54
C GLY A 176 5.91 -45.66 -55.93
N ILE A 177 7.06 -46.09 -56.46
CA ILE A 177 7.62 -45.60 -57.71
C ILE A 177 6.53 -45.54 -58.80
N THR A 178 6.33 -44.38 -59.42
CA THR A 178 5.27 -44.23 -60.42
C THR A 178 5.73 -44.71 -61.79
N LYS A 179 4.77 -44.99 -62.69
CA LYS A 179 5.05 -45.42 -64.06
C LYS A 179 5.99 -44.45 -64.80
N GLU A 180 5.80 -43.15 -64.58
CA GLU A 180 6.59 -42.08 -65.18
C GLU A 180 8.02 -42.06 -64.62
N GLN A 181 8.17 -42.32 -63.32
CA GLN A 181 9.48 -42.40 -62.68
C GLN A 181 10.28 -43.60 -63.20
N ILE A 182 9.62 -44.76 -63.39
CA ILE A 182 10.25 -45.94 -64.01
C ILE A 182 10.67 -45.62 -65.45
N LEU A 183 9.80 -45.00 -66.26
CA LEU A 183 10.11 -44.68 -67.66
C LEU A 183 11.21 -43.62 -67.81
N ALA A 184 11.37 -42.74 -66.84
CA ALA A 184 12.39 -41.70 -66.82
C ALA A 184 13.80 -42.21 -66.46
N VAL A 185 13.95 -43.46 -65.98
CA VAL A 185 15.26 -44.07 -65.68
C VAL A 185 16.08 -44.14 -66.97
N LYS A 186 17.25 -43.50 -67.00
CA LYS A 186 18.11 -43.39 -68.20
C LYS A 186 18.68 -44.74 -68.63
N ASP A 187 19.09 -45.57 -67.67
CA ASP A 187 19.59 -46.92 -67.93
C ASP A 187 18.46 -47.85 -68.38
N ARG A 188 18.66 -48.49 -69.54
CA ARG A 188 17.65 -49.36 -70.14
C ARG A 188 17.46 -50.67 -69.36
N SER A 189 18.53 -51.28 -68.87
CA SER A 189 18.48 -52.55 -68.17
C SER A 189 17.80 -52.38 -66.81
N GLU A 190 18.16 -51.29 -66.11
CA GLU A 190 17.55 -50.95 -64.83
C GLU A 190 16.07 -50.58 -64.98
N ARG A 191 15.73 -49.81 -66.02
CA ARG A 191 14.33 -49.52 -66.37
C ARG A 191 13.52 -50.79 -66.62
N GLN A 192 14.05 -51.74 -67.40
CA GLN A 192 13.36 -53.00 -67.67
C GLN A 192 13.17 -53.85 -66.42
N LYS A 193 14.16 -53.87 -65.52
CA LYS A 193 14.07 -54.57 -64.24
C LYS A 193 12.94 -53.97 -63.38
N LEU A 194 12.88 -52.65 -63.26
CA LEU A 194 11.83 -51.96 -62.51
C LEU A 194 10.44 -52.13 -63.14
N MET A 195 10.33 -52.21 -64.46
CA MET A 195 9.07 -52.56 -65.14
C MET A 195 8.62 -53.99 -64.84
N ALA A 196 9.55 -54.93 -64.70
CA ALA A 196 9.27 -56.33 -64.38
C ALA A 196 8.94 -56.54 -62.90
N GLU A 197 9.55 -55.76 -62.00
CA GLU A 197 9.26 -55.76 -60.56
C GLU A 197 7.93 -55.05 -60.23
N HIS A 198 7.49 -54.12 -61.08
CA HIS A 198 6.22 -53.39 -60.95
C HIS A 198 5.28 -53.58 -62.17
N PRO A 199 4.89 -54.82 -62.51
CA PRO A 199 4.08 -55.10 -63.69
C PRO A 199 2.67 -54.48 -63.62
N GLU A 200 2.17 -54.27 -62.40
CA GLU A 200 0.88 -53.64 -62.10
C GLU A 200 0.74 -52.24 -62.72
N LEU A 201 1.85 -51.51 -62.88
CA LEU A 201 1.87 -50.15 -63.45
C LEU A 201 1.85 -50.15 -65.00
N PHE A 202 2.12 -51.29 -65.62
CA PHE A 202 2.28 -51.45 -67.07
C PHE A 202 1.29 -52.42 -67.71
N ALA A 203 0.51 -53.16 -66.92
CA ALA A 203 -0.60 -53.95 -67.42
C ALA A 203 -1.61 -53.05 -68.16
N ARG A 204 -2.05 -53.47 -69.36
CA ARG A 204 -3.16 -52.80 -70.06
C ARG A 204 -4.45 -53.11 -69.30
N ARG A 205 -5.21 -52.07 -68.98
CA ARG A 205 -6.63 -52.24 -68.63
C ARG A 205 -7.46 -52.30 -69.91
#